data_AF-A0A7Z0PWT3-F1
#
_entry.id   AF-A0A7Z0PWT3-F1
#
_cell.length_a   1.000
_cell.length_b   1.000
_cell.length_c   1.000
_cell.angle_alpha   90.00
_cell.angle_beta   90.00
_cell.angle_gamma   90.00
#
_symmetry.space_group_name_H-M   'P 1'
#
loop_
_entity.id
_entity.type
_entity.pdbx_description
1 polymer ?
#
loop_
_entity_poly.entity_id
_entity_poly.type
_entity_poly.pdbx_seq_one_letter_code
_entity_poly.pdbx_strand_id
1 'polypeptide(L)'
;MATWLDLATREVVGYAMADHHRASLVVDALTMAAGRGGLQPGCIAHSDRGSECTSEELRCHIRGLGLRQMGRTGSCYDNATAESFFAVLKEEIGVRVWPGRATARAAIFTYIETFYNRRRLRKHPLWGYLTPLETRQRHQQGHSLAA
;
A
#
# COMPACT_ATOMS: atom_id res chain seq x y z
N MET A 1 5.25 11.13 0.96
CA MET A 1 5.10 9.70 1.32
C MET A 1 4.46 8.98 0.15
N ALA A 2 4.88 7.75 -0.14
CA ALA A 2 4.23 6.85 -1.09
C ALA A 2 3.80 5.56 -0.38
N THR A 3 2.71 4.95 -0.84
CA THR A 3 2.17 3.69 -0.28
C THR A 3 1.72 2.75 -1.39
N TRP A 4 1.93 1.45 -1.17
CA TRP A 4 1.37 0.36 -1.96
C TRP A 4 0.37 -0.39 -1.09
N LEU A 5 -0.86 -0.52 -1.60
CA LEU A 5 -1.92 -1.27 -0.95
C LEU A 5 -2.24 -2.52 -1.76
N ASP A 6 -2.47 -3.63 -1.07
CA ASP A 6 -3.11 -4.79 -1.66
C ASP A 6 -4.63 -4.52 -1.76
N LEU A 7 -5.18 -4.55 -2.96
CA LEU A 7 -6.59 -4.27 -3.19
C LEU A 7 -7.53 -5.36 -2.66
N ALA A 8 -7.07 -6.61 -2.60
CA ALA A 8 -7.86 -7.74 -2.11
C ALA A 8 -8.04 -7.65 -0.59
N THR A 9 -6.96 -7.36 0.13
CA THR A 9 -6.93 -7.38 1.60
C THR A 9 -7.06 -6.01 2.24
N ARG A 10 -6.85 -4.96 1.45
CA ARG A 10 -6.71 -3.56 1.89
C ARG A 10 -5.52 -3.33 2.84
N GLU A 11 -4.56 -4.24 2.87
CA GLU A 11 -3.35 -4.09 3.68
C GLU A 11 -2.39 -3.11 3.00
N VAL A 12 -1.76 -2.24 3.80
CA VAL A 12 -0.59 -1.48 3.33
C VAL A 12 0.60 -2.43 3.33
N VAL A 13 1.02 -2.83 2.13
CA VAL A 13 2.10 -3.81 1.93
C VAL A 13 3.46 -3.14 1.79
N GLY A 14 3.52 -1.87 1.41
CA GLY A 14 4.77 -1.12 1.36
C GLY A 14 4.54 0.37 1.45
N TYR A 15 5.49 1.10 2.02
CA TYR A 15 5.44 2.55 2.11
C TYR A 15 6.82 3.14 2.27
N ALA A 16 6.99 4.37 1.80
CA ALA A 16 8.22 5.10 1.96
C ALA A 16 7.95 6.58 2.23
N MET A 17 8.85 7.19 2.99
CA MET A 17 8.78 8.59 3.38
C MET A 17 10.09 9.25 2.97
N ALA A 18 9.99 10.38 2.30
CA ALA A 18 11.11 11.26 1.95
C ALA A 18 10.64 12.70 2.01
N ASP A 19 11.59 13.63 1.90
CA ASP A 19 11.36 15.07 1.82
C ASP A 19 11.34 15.60 0.38
N HIS A 20 11.36 14.69 -0.59
CA HIS A 20 11.21 14.98 -2.01
C HIS A 20 10.03 14.21 -2.60
N HIS A 21 9.56 14.68 -3.75
CA HIS A 21 8.59 14.00 -4.60
C HIS A 21 9.32 13.49 -5.83
N ARG A 22 10.09 12.40 -5.69
CA ARG A 22 10.85 11.78 -6.80
C ARG A 22 10.43 10.33 -6.99
N ALA A 23 10.68 9.76 -8.16
CA ALA A 23 10.32 8.40 -8.54
C ALA A 23 10.89 7.36 -7.58
N SER A 24 12.11 7.59 -7.11
CA SER A 24 12.77 6.80 -6.07
C SER A 24 11.90 6.58 -4.83
N LEU A 25 11.05 7.55 -4.44
CA LEU A 25 10.14 7.38 -3.30
C LEU A 25 9.10 6.28 -3.55
N VAL A 26 8.57 6.18 -4.76
CA VAL A 26 7.57 5.15 -5.13
C VAL A 26 8.26 3.80 -5.28
N VAL A 27 9.49 3.79 -5.82
CA VAL A 27 10.35 2.61 -5.97
C VAL A 27 10.73 2.05 -4.60
N ASP A 28 11.13 2.88 -3.64
CA ASP A 28 11.45 2.47 -2.27
C ASP A 28 10.25 1.79 -1.59
N ALA A 29 9.05 2.37 -1.76
CA ALA A 29 7.82 1.79 -1.24
C ALA A 29 7.51 0.42 -1.88
N LEU A 30 7.77 0.27 -3.19
CA LEU A 30 7.55 -0.99 -3.91
C LEU A 30 8.58 -2.05 -3.51
N THR A 31 9.84 -1.64 -3.35
CA THR A 31 10.94 -2.48 -2.85
C THR A 31 10.59 -3.04 -1.48
N MET A 32 10.06 -2.20 -0.59
CA MET A 32 9.57 -2.65 0.71
C MET A 32 8.43 -3.65 0.60
N ALA A 33 7.48 -3.44 -0.31
CA ALA A 33 6.38 -4.40 -0.54
C ALA A 33 6.89 -5.75 -1.05
N ALA A 34 7.83 -5.73 -2.00
CA ALA A 34 8.46 -6.94 -2.53
C ALA A 34 9.23 -7.70 -1.44
N GLY A 35 9.98 -6.98 -0.59
CA GLY A 35 10.74 -7.57 0.52
C GLY A 35 9.88 -8.26 1.58
N ARG A 36 8.58 -7.95 1.66
CA ARG A 36 7.63 -8.65 2.57
C ARG A 36 7.15 -10.00 2.03
N GLY A 37 7.47 -10.35 0.79
CA GLY A 37 7.20 -11.68 0.24
C GLY A 37 5.73 -11.98 -0.11
N GLY A 38 4.89 -10.94 -0.22
CA GLY A 38 3.46 -11.09 -0.56
C GLY A 38 3.13 -10.93 -2.05
N LEU A 39 4.08 -10.46 -2.86
CA LEU A 39 3.85 -10.19 -4.28
C LEU A 39 4.04 -11.48 -5.10
N GLN A 40 2.99 -11.91 -5.80
CA GLN A 40 3.05 -13.06 -6.70
C GLN A 40 3.56 -12.65 -8.08
N PRO A 41 4.28 -13.54 -8.81
CA PRO A 41 4.63 -13.29 -10.21
C PRO A 41 3.39 -12.94 -11.04
N GLY A 42 3.49 -11.90 -11.87
CA GLY A 42 2.36 -11.44 -12.68
C GLY A 42 1.33 -10.58 -11.95
N CYS A 43 1.53 -10.28 -10.65
CA CYS A 43 0.76 -9.25 -9.95
C CYS A 43 0.78 -7.93 -10.73
N ILE A 44 -0.35 -7.24 -10.72
CA ILE A 44 -0.51 -5.98 -11.44
C ILE A 44 -0.22 -4.83 -10.48
N ALA A 45 0.78 -4.03 -10.81
CA ALA A 45 1.08 -2.78 -10.13
C ALA A 45 0.24 -1.66 -10.74
N HIS A 46 -0.62 -1.05 -9.91
CA HIS A 46 -1.45 0.08 -10.26
C HIS A 46 -0.93 1.35 -9.58
N SER A 47 -0.69 2.39 -10.38
CA SER A 47 -0.30 3.70 -9.90
C SER A 47 -1.06 4.79 -10.65
N ASP A 48 -1.37 5.90 -9.99
CA ASP A 48 -1.90 7.09 -10.64
C ASP A 48 -0.88 7.68 -11.67
N ARG A 49 -1.31 8.63 -12.50
CA ARG A 49 -0.51 9.30 -13.53
C ARG A 49 0.42 10.39 -13.01
N GLY A 50 0.77 10.40 -11.71
CA GLY A 50 1.84 11.27 -11.21
C GLY A 50 3.13 11.08 -12.01
N SER A 51 3.90 12.16 -12.21
CA SER A 51 5.22 12.12 -12.88
C SER A 51 6.12 11.02 -12.31
N GLU A 52 6.08 10.86 -10.99
CA GLU A 52 6.87 9.85 -10.26
C GLU A 52 6.45 8.42 -10.59
N CYS A 53 5.17 8.21 -10.85
CA CYS A 53 4.54 6.94 -11.16
C CYS A 53 4.63 6.55 -12.65
N THR A 54 4.97 7.50 -13.52
CA THR A 54 5.15 7.27 -14.96
C THR A 54 6.62 7.22 -15.37
N SER A 55 7.53 7.35 -14.41
CA SER A 55 8.98 7.33 -14.59
C SER A 55 9.49 5.99 -15.14
N GLU A 56 10.58 6.06 -15.91
CA GLU A 56 11.27 4.85 -16.41
C GLU A 56 11.89 4.04 -15.27
N GLU A 57 12.29 4.70 -14.19
CA GLU A 57 12.82 4.08 -12.97
C GLU A 57 11.81 3.09 -12.38
N LEU A 58 10.55 3.52 -12.20
CA LEU A 58 9.50 2.65 -11.69
C LEU A 58 9.17 1.51 -12.64
N ARG A 59 9.10 1.76 -13.95
CA ARG A 59 8.84 0.72 -14.97
C ARG A 59 9.91 -0.36 -14.95
N CYS A 60 11.18 0.04 -14.90
CA CYS A 60 12.32 -0.88 -14.83
C CYS A 60 12.23 -1.73 -13.55
N HIS A 61 11.90 -1.12 -12.42
CA HIS A 61 11.78 -1.83 -11.14
C HIS A 61 10.62 -2.84 -11.14
N ILE A 62 9.43 -2.44 -11.61
CA ILE A 62 8.26 -3.33 -11.77
C ILE A 62 8.62 -4.54 -12.65
N ARG A 63 9.27 -4.29 -13.80
CA ARG A 63 9.72 -5.37 -14.70
C ARG A 63 10.74 -6.30 -14.03
N GLY A 64 11.68 -5.74 -13.27
CA GLY A 64 12.67 -6.52 -12.52
C GLY A 64 12.05 -7.44 -11.45
N LEU A 65 10.92 -7.04 -10.87
CA LEU A 65 10.15 -7.84 -9.93
C LEU A 65 9.20 -8.86 -10.59
N GLY A 66 9.18 -8.94 -11.93
CA GLY A 66 8.23 -9.82 -12.65
C GLY A 66 6.77 -9.38 -12.54
N LEU A 67 6.54 -8.12 -12.20
CA LEU A 67 5.21 -7.51 -12.09
C LEU A 67 4.77 -6.93 -13.43
N ARG A 68 3.46 -6.74 -13.60
CA ARG A 68 2.88 -6.08 -14.77
C ARG A 68 2.43 -4.68 -14.39
N GLN A 69 2.81 -3.67 -15.16
CA GLN A 69 2.26 -2.34 -14.99
C GLN A 69 0.93 -2.22 -15.73
N MET A 70 -0.12 -1.74 -15.06
CA MET A 70 -1.35 -1.36 -15.76
C MET A 70 -1.19 0.06 -16.34
N GLY A 71 -1.16 0.18 -17.67
CA GLY A 71 -1.13 1.47 -18.38
C GLY A 71 -2.52 2.04 -18.73
N ARG A 72 -3.61 1.46 -18.21
CA ARG A 72 -4.98 1.81 -18.63
C ARG A 72 -5.64 2.82 -17.69
N THR A 73 -6.37 3.75 -18.29
CA THR A 73 -7.16 4.81 -17.65
C THR A 73 -7.85 4.38 -16.37
N GLY A 74 -7.72 5.23 -15.34
CA GLY A 74 -8.35 5.17 -14.02
C GLY A 74 -9.53 4.22 -13.88
N SER A 75 -9.26 3.06 -13.29
CA SER A 75 -10.25 2.50 -12.38
C SER A 75 -10.26 3.45 -11.18
N CYS A 76 -11.25 4.36 -11.16
CA CYS A 76 -11.47 5.26 -10.03
C CYS A 76 -11.47 4.50 -8.69
N TYR A 77 -11.84 3.21 -8.70
CA TYR A 77 -11.80 2.32 -7.55
C TYR A 77 -10.40 2.06 -6.98
N ASP A 78 -9.36 1.98 -7.83
CA ASP A 78 -7.99 1.71 -7.38
C ASP A 78 -7.42 2.94 -6.68
N ASN A 79 -7.56 4.11 -7.31
CA ASN A 79 -7.14 5.38 -6.72
C ASN A 79 -7.99 5.74 -5.49
N ALA A 80 -9.31 5.48 -5.52
CA ALA A 80 -10.19 5.70 -4.36
C ALA A 80 -9.75 4.90 -3.12
N THR A 81 -9.10 3.74 -3.32
CA THR A 81 -8.55 2.95 -2.21
C THR A 81 -7.38 3.67 -1.55
N ALA A 82 -6.46 4.21 -2.35
CA ALA A 82 -5.34 5.00 -1.86
C ALA A 82 -5.82 6.31 -1.23
N GLU A 83 -6.74 7.03 -1.88
CA GLU A 83 -7.33 8.27 -1.37
C GLU A 83 -8.04 8.04 -0.03
N SER A 84 -8.84 6.97 0.08
CA SER A 84 -9.50 6.61 1.34
C SER A 84 -8.49 6.32 2.45
N PHE A 85 -7.38 5.63 2.15
CA PHE A 85 -6.30 5.45 3.12
C PHE A 85 -5.71 6.78 3.59
N PHE A 86 -5.36 7.67 2.65
CA PHE A 86 -4.78 8.96 2.99
C PHE A 86 -5.75 9.88 3.75
N ALA A 87 -7.05 9.80 3.47
CA ALA A 87 -8.07 10.54 4.22
C ALA A 87 -8.08 10.13 5.69
N VAL A 88 -8.18 8.82 5.97
CA VAL A 88 -8.21 8.29 7.34
C VAL A 88 -6.88 8.55 8.06
N LEU A 89 -5.74 8.41 7.38
CA LEU A 89 -4.44 8.73 7.96
C LEU A 89 -4.37 10.19 8.42
N LYS A 90 -4.85 11.12 7.59
CA LYS A 90 -4.84 12.56 7.90
C LYS A 90 -5.80 12.91 9.04
N GLU A 91 -6.95 12.25 9.10
CA GLU A 91 -7.91 12.40 10.19
C GLU A 91 -7.31 11.96 11.53
N GLU A 92 -6.66 10.80 11.56
CA GLU A 92 -6.15 10.18 12.79
C GLU A 92 -4.89 10.85 13.33
N ILE A 93 -3.92 11.17 12.46
CA ILE A 93 -2.59 11.67 12.87
C ILE A 93 -2.15 12.96 12.18
N GLY A 94 -2.92 13.44 11.19
CA GLY A 94 -2.57 14.61 10.38
C GLY A 94 -2.90 15.95 11.01
N VAL A 95 -3.81 15.98 12.00
CA VAL A 95 -4.17 17.21 12.74
C VAL A 95 -3.14 17.61 13.80
N ARG A 96 -2.18 16.73 14.10
CA ARG A 96 -1.16 16.96 15.13
C ARG A 96 0.07 17.67 14.54
N VAL A 97 0.55 18.70 15.25
CA VAL A 97 1.85 19.31 14.96
C VAL A 97 2.94 18.40 15.51
N TRP A 98 3.81 17.92 14.62
CA TRP A 98 4.92 17.05 14.98
C TRP A 98 6.18 17.90 15.25
N PRO A 99 6.92 17.65 16.34
CA PRO A 99 8.15 18.38 16.66
C PRO A 99 9.23 18.26 15.58
N GLY A 100 9.20 17.19 14.78
CA GLY A 100 10.12 16.99 13.68
C GLY A 100 9.70 15.85 12.76
N ARG A 101 10.36 15.77 11.60
CA ARG A 101 10.10 14.74 10.57
C ARG A 101 10.32 13.33 11.12
N ALA A 102 11.32 13.12 11.97
CA ALA A 102 11.60 11.81 12.57
C ALA A 102 10.42 11.31 13.42
N THR A 103 9.86 12.18 14.27
CA THR A 103 8.68 11.85 15.09
C THR A 103 7.45 11.57 14.23
N ALA A 104 7.22 12.37 13.18
CA ALA A 104 6.13 12.13 12.24
C ALA A 104 6.29 10.78 11.52
N ARG A 105 7.50 10.42 11.08
CA ARG A 105 7.79 9.12 10.46
C ARG A 105 7.52 7.97 11.42
N ALA A 106 7.94 8.07 12.67
CA ALA A 106 7.68 7.07 13.69
C ALA A 106 6.18 6.91 13.98
N ALA A 107 5.44 8.02 14.01
CA ALA A 107 3.98 8.00 14.17
C ALA A 107 3.28 7.34 12.99
N ILE A 108 3.67 7.66 11.76
CA ILE A 108 3.14 7.01 10.54
C ILE A 108 3.46 5.51 10.54
N PHE A 109 4.70 5.12 10.84
CA PHE A 109 5.09 3.72 10.97
C PHE A 109 4.21 3.00 11.99
N THR A 110 4.07 3.58 13.19
CA THR A 110 3.25 3.01 14.26
C THR A 110 1.79 2.89 13.84
N TYR A 111 1.27 3.90 13.17
CA TYR A 111 -0.09 3.90 12.65
C TYR A 111 -0.29 2.76 11.65
N ILE A 112 0.59 2.61 10.67
CA ILE A 112 0.45 1.58 9.62
C ILE A 112 0.59 0.18 10.21
N GLU A 113 1.69 -0.09 10.92
CA GLU A 113 2.05 -1.44 11.38
C GLU A 113 1.23 -1.93 12.56
N THR A 114 0.91 -1.04 13.50
CA THR A 114 0.27 -1.43 14.77
C THR A 114 -1.22 -1.21 14.75
N PHE A 115 -1.71 -0.17 14.06
CA PHE A 115 -3.12 0.18 14.06
C PHE A 115 -3.83 -0.22 12.76
N TYR A 116 -3.46 0.37 11.62
CA TYR A 116 -4.16 0.20 10.36
C TYR A 116 -4.20 -1.26 9.91
N ASN A 117 -3.06 -1.93 9.80
CA ASN A 117 -3.01 -3.31 9.31
C ASN A 117 -3.52 -4.33 10.34
N ARG A 118 -3.34 -4.06 11.65
CA ARG A 118 -3.52 -5.08 12.72
C ARG A 118 -4.69 -4.89 13.65
N ARG A 119 -5.30 -3.70 13.70
CA ARG A 119 -6.37 -3.38 14.68
C ARG A 119 -7.58 -2.72 14.04
N ARG A 120 -7.43 -2.04 12.91
CA ARG A 120 -8.53 -1.36 12.23
C ARG A 120 -9.47 -2.37 11.58
N LEU A 121 -10.65 -2.53 12.16
CA LEU A 121 -11.70 -3.38 11.60
C LEU A 121 -12.33 -2.75 10.36
N ARG A 122 -12.54 -3.56 9.33
CA ARG A 122 -13.28 -3.21 8.13
C ARG A 122 -14.34 -4.27 7.85
N LYS A 123 -15.49 -3.83 7.37
CA LYS A 123 -16.54 -4.73 6.93
C LYS A 123 -16.10 -5.43 5.64
N HIS A 124 -15.85 -6.72 5.74
CA HIS A 124 -15.63 -7.65 4.66
C HIS A 124 -16.98 -8.24 4.20
N PRO A 125 -17.25 -8.33 2.88
CA PRO A 125 -18.54 -8.81 2.36
C PRO A 125 -18.93 -10.21 2.84
N LEU A 126 -17.94 -11.10 3.00
CA LEU A 126 -18.17 -12.53 3.29
C LEU A 126 -17.93 -12.92 4.75
N TRP A 127 -17.11 -12.15 5.48
CA TRP A 127 -16.56 -12.59 6.77
C TRP A 127 -16.86 -11.64 7.92
N GLY A 128 -17.74 -10.65 7.71
CA GLY A 128 -18.05 -9.66 8.74
C GLY A 128 -16.92 -8.67 8.94
N TYR A 129 -16.55 -8.34 10.17
CA TYR A 129 -15.51 -7.36 10.45
C TYR A 129 -14.16 -8.03 10.64
N LEU A 130 -13.18 -7.64 9.83
CA LEU A 130 -11.81 -8.14 9.90
C LEU A 130 -10.82 -6.99 9.73
N THR A 131 -9.63 -7.17 10.28
CA THR A 131 -8.47 -6.34 9.97
C THR A 131 -7.89 -6.69 8.60
N PRO A 132 -7.11 -5.79 7.97
CA PRO A 132 -6.40 -6.11 6.73
C PRO A 132 -5.51 -7.36 6.86
N LEU A 133 -4.81 -7.50 7.99
CA LEU A 133 -3.97 -8.66 8.28
C LEU A 133 -4.78 -9.97 8.35
N GLU A 134 -5.89 -9.98 9.09
CA GLU A 134 -6.76 -11.17 9.18
C GLU A 134 -7.38 -11.52 7.83
N THR A 135 -7.73 -10.52 7.03
CA THR A 135 -8.24 -10.71 5.67
C THR A 135 -7.18 -11.40 4.81
N ARG A 136 -5.91 -10.95 4.86
CA ARG A 136 -4.80 -11.62 4.17
C ARG A 136 -4.62 -13.07 4.63
N GLN A 137 -4.62 -13.32 5.94
CA GLN A 137 -4.45 -14.67 6.48
C GLN A 137 -5.55 -15.61 5.98
N ARG A 138 -6.81 -15.15 5.93
CA ARG A 138 -7.93 -15.93 5.40
C ARG A 138 -7.83 -16.18 3.90
N HIS A 139 -7.39 -15.19 3.12
CA HIS A 139 -7.13 -15.39 1.69
C HIS A 139 -6.03 -16.43 1.44
N GLN A 140 -4.97 -16.43 2.24
CA GLN A 140 -3.89 -17.42 2.15
C GLN A 140 -4.39 -18.83 2.49
N GLN A 141 -5.20 -18.95 3.56
CA GLN A 141 -5.82 -20.23 3.95
C GLN A 141 -6.79 -20.76 2.90
N GLY A 142 -7.63 -19.89 2.32
CA GLY A 142 -8.57 -20.26 1.26
C GLY A 142 -7.87 -20.77 -0.01
N HIS A 143 -6.76 -20.14 -0.40
CA HIS A 143 -5.94 -20.63 -1.52
C HIS A 143 -5.24 -21.97 -1.20
N SER A 144 -4.79 -22.18 0.04
CA SER A 144 -4.15 -23.46 0.42
C SER A 144 -5.12 -24.64 0.51
N LEU A 145 -6.42 -24.39 0.72
CA LEU A 145 -7.44 -25.44 0.77
C LEU A 145 -8.04 -25.78 -0.60
N ALA A 146 -7.78 -24.95 -1.61
CA ALA A 146 -8.29 -25.09 -2.98
C ALA A 146 -7.24 -25.61 -3.99
N ALA A 147 -5.99 -25.78 -3.55
CA ALA A 147 -4.88 -26.34 -4.34
C ALA A 147 -4.62 -27.80 -3.95
#